data_AF-A0A854DWI9-F1
#
_entry.id   AF-A0A854DWI9-F1
#
_cell.length_a   1.000
_cell.length_b   1.000
_cell.length_c   1.000
_cell.angle_alpha   90.00
_cell.angle_beta   90.00
_cell.angle_gamma   90.00
#
_symmetry.space_group_name_H-M   'P 1'
#
loop_
_entity.id
_entity.type
_entity.pdbx_description
1 polymer ?
#
loop_
_entity_poly.entity_id
_entity_poly.type
_entity_poly.pdbx_seq_one_letter_code
_entity_poly.pdbx_strand_id
1 'polypeptide(L)'
;MKRTHCFHASGLLLYLASVQVEARSIHECIIVPQAAIVTDMPAGLDEFEQRLWVADTGQRVRKGTDTLLLLRLFSESPGVIDSQQYIKITGSLKRYAPSSEGTPEVVDARLTSGGAGFVHKGDNWLSDSVDVELHQPHERDNRMEVKVTAVGWNSYRKEDRSFYLQFTCQLKEIPVEKLSAWQGGNDDLWGSFGPTR
;
A
#
# COMPACT_ATOMS: atom_id res chain seq x y z
N MET A 1 48.20 -52.97 31.71
CA MET A 1 47.60 -51.62 31.93
C MET A 1 47.31 -51.05 30.54
N LYS A 2 46.04 -51.01 30.11
CA LYS A 2 45.11 -49.84 30.15
C LYS A 2 45.70 -48.64 29.39
N ARG A 3 45.06 -48.03 28.40
CA ARG A 3 43.76 -48.13 27.72
C ARG A 3 43.90 -47.24 26.47
N THR A 4 43.64 -47.75 25.27
CA THR A 4 43.49 -46.94 24.06
C THR A 4 42.08 -46.33 24.08
N HIS A 5 41.99 -45.00 24.18
CA HIS A 5 40.73 -44.28 24.02
C HIS A 5 40.70 -43.63 22.63
N CYS A 6 39.86 -44.20 21.76
CA CYS A 6 39.40 -43.59 20.53
C CYS A 6 38.65 -42.29 20.85
N PHE A 7 39.14 -41.15 20.37
CA PHE A 7 38.32 -39.94 20.28
C PHE A 7 37.52 -39.99 18.97
N HIS A 8 36.25 -40.42 19.08
CA HIS A 8 35.26 -40.11 18.06
C HIS A 8 34.91 -38.63 18.18
N ALA A 9 35.47 -37.81 17.28
CA ALA A 9 34.97 -36.46 17.04
C ALA A 9 33.59 -36.59 16.37
N SER A 10 32.54 -36.60 17.18
CA SER A 10 31.16 -36.49 16.68
C SER A 10 30.98 -35.07 16.16
N GLY A 11 30.96 -34.94 14.84
CA GLY A 11 30.62 -33.70 14.14
C GLY A 11 29.17 -33.32 14.44
N LEU A 12 28.97 -32.37 15.35
CA LEU A 12 27.69 -31.71 15.54
C LEU A 12 27.60 -30.55 14.54
N LEU A 13 27.22 -30.86 13.30
CA LEU A 13 26.79 -29.85 12.34
C LEU A 13 25.44 -29.30 12.81
N LEU A 14 25.48 -28.21 13.56
CA LEU A 14 24.33 -27.35 13.83
C LEU A 14 23.87 -26.75 12.50
N TYR A 15 22.93 -27.42 11.84
CA TYR A 15 22.12 -26.81 10.79
C TYR A 15 21.26 -25.74 11.44
N LEU A 16 21.76 -24.50 11.48
CA LEU A 16 20.93 -23.32 11.61
C LEU A 16 20.06 -23.26 10.36
N ALA A 17 18.89 -23.89 10.44
CA ALA A 17 17.79 -23.65 9.53
C ALA A 17 17.42 -22.18 9.69
N SER A 18 18.02 -21.32 8.86
CA SER A 18 17.52 -19.98 8.61
C SER A 18 16.18 -20.18 7.93
N VAL A 19 15.11 -20.14 8.71
CA VAL A 19 13.78 -19.94 8.15
C VAL A 19 13.83 -18.57 7.51
N GLN A 20 14.08 -18.52 6.20
CA GLN A 20 13.82 -17.32 5.41
C GLN A 20 12.31 -17.09 5.47
N VAL A 21 11.87 -16.32 6.45
CA VAL A 21 10.48 -15.88 6.48
C VAL A 21 10.39 -14.78 5.43
N GLU A 22 9.91 -15.16 4.25
CA GLU A 22 9.75 -14.26 3.11
C GLU A 22 8.77 -13.13 3.49
N ALA A 23 9.13 -11.88 3.18
CA ALA A 23 8.26 -10.74 3.46
C ALA A 23 6.96 -10.89 2.66
N ARG A 24 5.82 -10.96 3.35
CA ARG A 24 4.53 -11.09 2.68
C ARG A 24 4.15 -9.73 2.11
N SER A 25 4.09 -9.64 0.78
CA SER A 25 3.58 -8.44 0.09
C SER A 25 2.16 -8.68 -0.39
N ILE A 26 1.23 -7.84 0.05
CA ILE A 26 -0.18 -7.85 -0.31
C ILE A 26 -0.41 -6.67 -1.25
N HIS A 27 -1.06 -6.94 -2.39
CA HIS A 27 -1.44 -5.94 -3.38
C HIS A 27 -2.96 -6.03 -3.61
N GLU A 28 -3.69 -4.98 -3.27
CA GLU A 28 -5.12 -4.86 -3.60
C GLU A 28 -5.30 -3.77 -4.65
N CYS A 29 -6.09 -4.07 -5.68
CA CYS A 29 -6.51 -3.12 -6.69
C CYS A 29 -8.02 -3.11 -6.75
N ILE A 30 -8.60 -2.01 -6.27
CA ILE A 30 -10.02 -1.93 -5.97
C ILE A 30 -10.61 -0.80 -6.80
N ILE A 31 -11.75 -1.09 -7.43
CA ILE A 31 -12.56 -0.08 -8.09
C ILE A 31 -13.73 0.23 -7.17
N VAL A 32 -13.93 1.51 -6.92
CA VAL A 32 -15.03 1.98 -6.08
C VAL A 32 -15.92 2.90 -6.90
N PRO A 33 -17.07 2.40 -7.40
CA PRO A 33 -18.01 3.23 -8.12
C PRO A 33 -18.77 4.17 -7.16
N GLN A 34 -19.28 5.28 -7.70
CA GLN A 34 -20.11 6.25 -6.96
C GLN A 34 -19.42 6.76 -5.68
N ALA A 35 -18.16 7.13 -5.83
CA ALA A 35 -17.27 7.50 -4.75
C ALA A 35 -16.68 8.89 -4.95
N ALA A 36 -16.11 9.44 -3.88
CA ALA A 36 -15.33 10.66 -3.88
C ALA A 36 -14.21 10.55 -2.83
N ILE A 37 -13.06 11.14 -3.15
CA ILE A 37 -11.96 11.28 -2.19
C ILE A 37 -12.37 12.34 -1.17
N VAL A 38 -12.24 12.03 0.12
CA VAL A 38 -12.46 13.00 1.19
C VAL A 38 -11.21 13.87 1.29
N THR A 39 -11.36 15.16 1.01
CA THR A 39 -10.32 16.17 1.19
C THR A 39 -10.59 17.06 2.41
N ASP A 40 -11.63 16.74 3.19
CA ASP A 40 -12.00 17.52 4.37
C ASP A 40 -10.89 17.43 5.42
N MET A 41 -10.45 18.60 5.89
CA MET A 41 -9.37 18.77 6.82
C MET A 41 -9.85 19.61 8.01
N PRO A 42 -9.52 19.25 9.26
CA PRO A 42 -9.84 20.08 10.40
C PRO A 42 -9.28 21.49 10.24
N ALA A 43 -10.06 22.49 10.62
CA ALA A 43 -9.61 23.88 10.60
C ALA A 43 -8.56 24.13 11.69
N GLY A 44 -7.62 25.04 11.42
CA GLY A 44 -6.63 25.47 12.40
C GLY A 44 -5.41 24.56 12.56
N LEU A 45 -5.28 23.53 11.73
CA LEU A 45 -4.07 22.70 11.67
C LEU A 45 -2.92 23.44 10.99
N ASP A 46 -1.72 23.36 11.55
CA ASP A 46 -0.50 23.83 10.89
C ASP A 46 -0.08 22.89 9.74
N GLU A 47 0.88 23.29 8.89
CA GLU A 47 1.32 22.49 7.73
C GLU A 47 1.78 21.06 8.10
N PHE A 48 2.36 20.89 9.29
CA PHE A 48 2.81 19.58 9.76
C PHE A 48 1.62 18.71 10.20
N GLU A 49 0.69 19.27 10.98
CA GLU A 49 -0.52 18.61 11.43
C GLU A 49 -1.45 18.23 10.26
N GLN A 50 -1.54 19.09 9.25
CA GLN A 50 -2.27 18.80 8.01
C GLN A 50 -1.70 17.58 7.29
N ARG A 51 -0.36 17.48 7.21
CA ARG A 51 0.30 16.35 6.56
C ARG A 51 0.19 15.07 7.37
N LEU A 52 0.28 15.16 8.69
CA LEU A 52 0.02 14.03 9.58
C LEU A 52 -1.42 13.54 9.41
N TRP A 53 -2.38 14.47 9.36
CA TRP A 53 -3.78 14.15 9.08
C TRP A 53 -3.96 13.44 7.74
N VAL A 54 -3.37 13.94 6.66
CA VAL A 54 -3.45 13.31 5.33
C VAL A 54 -2.81 11.92 5.33
N ALA A 55 -1.68 11.75 6.02
CA ALA A 55 -1.02 10.47 6.10
C ALA A 55 -1.82 9.44 6.91
N ASP A 56 -2.36 9.85 8.06
CA ASP A 56 -3.13 8.98 8.96
C ASP A 56 -4.52 8.65 8.41
N THR A 57 -5.17 9.62 7.75
CA THR A 57 -6.46 9.39 7.08
C THR A 57 -6.29 8.71 5.73
N GLY A 58 -5.11 8.81 5.11
CA GLY A 58 -4.63 7.91 4.06
C GLY A 58 -5.58 7.74 2.88
N GLN A 59 -6.22 8.84 2.44
CA GLN A 59 -7.19 8.90 1.34
C GLN A 59 -8.52 8.19 1.65
N ARG A 60 -9.24 8.72 2.64
CA ARG A 60 -10.62 8.31 2.93
C ARG A 60 -11.52 8.47 1.70
N VAL A 61 -12.46 7.54 1.57
CA VAL A 61 -13.42 7.48 0.47
C VAL A 61 -14.83 7.55 1.04
N ARG A 62 -15.66 8.40 0.42
CA ARG A 62 -17.10 8.53 0.74
C ARG A 62 -17.94 8.37 -0.52
N LYS A 63 -19.26 8.35 -0.36
CA LYS A 63 -20.19 8.42 -1.49
C LYS A 63 -19.97 9.68 -2.29
N GLY A 64 -19.99 9.54 -3.60
CA GLY A 64 -19.78 10.62 -4.56
C GLY A 64 -20.27 10.23 -5.95
N THR A 65 -19.74 10.90 -6.96
CA THR A 65 -20.17 10.73 -8.36
C THR A 65 -19.11 10.08 -9.24
N ASP A 66 -17.87 9.96 -8.76
CA ASP A 66 -16.77 9.41 -9.54
C ASP A 66 -16.68 7.88 -9.38
N THR A 67 -15.87 7.28 -10.25
CA THR A 67 -15.33 5.93 -10.04
C THR A 67 -13.88 6.11 -9.61
N LEU A 68 -13.48 5.53 -8.48
CA LEU A 68 -12.11 5.61 -7.99
C LEU A 68 -11.37 4.29 -8.21
N LEU A 69 -10.07 4.39 -8.48
CA LEU A 69 -9.12 3.29 -8.37
C LEU A 69 -8.32 3.45 -7.07
N LEU A 70 -8.30 2.40 -6.28
CA LEU A 70 -7.55 2.30 -5.03
C LEU A 70 -6.49 1.21 -5.20
N LEU A 71 -5.21 1.60 -5.15
CA LEU A 71 -4.09 0.67 -5.07
C LEU A 71 -3.61 0.66 -3.63
N ARG A 72 -3.51 -0.53 -3.04
CA ARG A 72 -3.13 -0.74 -1.65
C ARG A 72 -2.02 -1.78 -1.61
N LEU A 73 -0.81 -1.34 -1.29
CA LEU A 73 0.35 -2.19 -1.16
C LEU A 73 0.75 -2.24 0.30
N PHE A 74 0.95 -3.44 0.81
CA PHE A 74 1.37 -3.65 2.19
C PHE A 74 2.45 -4.72 2.22
N SER A 75 3.56 -4.43 2.90
CA SER A 75 4.67 -5.37 3.07
C SER A 75 4.91 -5.59 4.54
N GLU A 76 4.77 -6.84 5.00
CA GLU A 76 5.17 -7.26 6.34
C GLU A 76 6.57 -7.87 6.26
N SER A 77 7.52 -7.40 7.07
CA SER A 77 8.77 -8.14 7.32
C SER A 77 8.68 -8.89 8.65
N PRO A 78 8.55 -10.23 8.63
CA PRO A 78 8.39 -11.02 9.84
C PRO A 78 9.54 -10.82 10.85
N GLY A 79 9.20 -10.76 12.15
CA GLY A 79 10.20 -10.76 13.24
C GLY A 79 10.66 -9.37 13.71
N VAL A 80 10.17 -8.29 13.11
CA VAL A 80 10.40 -6.92 13.59
C VAL A 80 9.03 -6.30 13.87
N ILE A 81 8.77 -5.90 15.11
CA ILE A 81 7.47 -5.41 15.59
C ILE A 81 7.01 -4.13 14.84
N ASP A 82 7.89 -3.49 14.06
CA ASP A 82 7.66 -2.20 13.39
C ASP A 82 8.11 -2.18 11.91
N SER A 83 8.15 -3.31 11.20
CA SER A 83 8.61 -3.38 9.80
C SER A 83 7.49 -3.37 8.76
N GLN A 84 6.27 -3.07 9.18
CA GLN A 84 5.11 -3.00 8.29
C GLN A 84 5.19 -1.72 7.47
N GLN A 85 5.32 -1.84 6.16
CA GLN A 85 5.38 -0.70 5.24
C GLN A 85 4.15 -0.70 4.36
N TYR A 86 3.61 0.49 4.11
CA TYR A 86 2.43 0.65 3.29
C TYR A 86 2.64 1.68 2.17
N ILE A 87 1.90 1.48 1.08
CA ILE A 87 1.67 2.47 0.04
C ILE A 87 0.17 2.45 -0.29
N LYS A 88 -0.47 3.62 -0.22
CA LYS A 88 -1.84 3.86 -0.67
C LYS A 88 -1.80 4.83 -1.83
N ILE A 89 -2.40 4.44 -2.95
CA ILE A 89 -2.63 5.33 -4.08
C ILE A 89 -4.12 5.33 -4.39
N THR A 90 -4.69 6.53 -4.55
CA THR A 90 -6.11 6.69 -4.90
C THR A 90 -6.20 7.75 -5.98
N GLY A 91 -6.89 7.42 -7.06
CA GLY A 91 -7.12 8.32 -8.18
C GLY A 91 -8.48 8.08 -8.80
N SER A 92 -8.92 9.04 -9.61
CA SER A 92 -10.18 8.96 -10.35
C SER A 92 -9.99 8.11 -11.59
N LEU A 93 -10.74 7.01 -11.70
CA LEU A 93 -10.71 6.10 -12.82
C LEU A 93 -11.71 6.54 -13.88
N LYS A 94 -11.21 6.90 -15.06
CA LYS A 94 -11.98 7.31 -16.24
C LYS A 94 -11.85 6.26 -17.34
N ARG A 95 -12.84 6.23 -18.23
CA ARG A 95 -12.94 5.28 -19.35
C ARG A 95 -12.88 3.80 -18.93
N TYR A 96 -13.24 3.51 -17.69
CA TYR A 96 -13.43 2.14 -17.22
C TYR A 96 -14.85 1.69 -17.57
N ALA A 97 -14.98 1.14 -18.77
CA ALA A 97 -16.16 0.40 -19.21
C ALA A 97 -15.69 -0.92 -19.86
N PRO A 98 -16.43 -2.03 -19.70
CA PRO A 98 -16.09 -3.31 -20.36
C PRO A 98 -16.23 -3.31 -21.89
N SER A 99 -16.45 -2.15 -22.53
CA SER A 99 -16.55 -2.01 -23.98
C SER A 99 -15.24 -1.47 -24.54
N SER A 100 -14.77 -2.14 -25.58
CA SER A 100 -13.49 -2.06 -26.32
C SER A 100 -12.98 -0.69 -26.81
N GLU A 101 -13.50 0.44 -26.32
CA GLU A 101 -13.08 1.78 -26.77
C GLU A 101 -12.57 2.61 -25.60
N GLY A 102 -11.27 2.46 -25.33
CA GLY A 102 -10.50 3.36 -24.48
C GLY A 102 -9.62 2.62 -23.48
N THR A 103 -8.33 2.95 -23.47
CA THR A 103 -7.44 2.56 -22.37
C THR A 103 -7.92 3.25 -21.08
N PRO A 104 -8.14 2.50 -19.99
CA PRO A 104 -8.48 3.08 -18.69
C PRO A 104 -7.46 4.15 -18.31
N GLU A 105 -7.95 5.26 -17.78
CA GLU A 105 -7.10 6.38 -17.38
C GLU A 105 -7.33 6.68 -15.91
N VAL A 106 -6.24 6.94 -15.20
CA VAL A 106 -6.29 7.32 -13.80
C VAL A 106 -5.82 8.76 -13.71
N VAL A 107 -6.69 9.65 -13.23
CA VAL A 107 -6.41 11.08 -13.08
C VAL A 107 -6.47 11.50 -11.61
N ASP A 108 -5.86 12.63 -11.28
CA ASP A 108 -5.84 13.21 -9.93
C ASP A 108 -5.36 12.21 -8.85
N ALA A 109 -4.44 11.32 -9.22
CA ALA A 109 -3.95 10.28 -8.34
C ALA A 109 -2.99 10.86 -7.30
N ARG A 110 -3.16 10.41 -6.06
CA ARG A 110 -2.34 10.80 -4.90
C ARG A 110 -1.69 9.58 -4.29
N LEU A 111 -0.54 9.75 -3.65
CA LEU A 111 0.20 8.69 -2.96
C LEU A 111 0.45 9.08 -1.50
N THR A 112 0.28 8.10 -0.63
CA THR A 112 0.76 8.12 0.76
C THR A 112 1.57 6.85 1.00
N SER A 113 2.77 6.97 1.54
CA SER A 113 3.59 5.83 1.93
C SER A 113 4.25 6.07 3.28
N GLY A 114 4.38 5.01 4.08
CA GLY A 114 5.05 5.10 5.38
C GLY A 114 5.08 3.75 6.11
N GLY A 115 5.52 3.80 7.37
CA GLY A 115 5.47 2.65 8.27
C GLY A 115 4.15 2.59 9.03
N ALA A 116 3.59 1.40 9.21
CA ALA A 116 2.50 1.17 10.14
C ALA A 116 3.08 0.96 11.54
N GLY A 117 2.69 1.80 12.51
CA GLY A 117 3.16 1.73 13.89
C GLY A 117 3.38 3.09 14.55
N PHE A 118 3.35 3.14 15.89
CA PHE A 118 3.46 4.39 16.64
C PHE A 118 4.82 5.10 16.44
N VAL A 119 5.89 4.32 16.25
CA VAL A 119 7.27 4.83 16.08
C VAL A 119 7.49 5.54 14.73
N HIS A 120 6.62 5.29 13.75
CA HIS A 120 6.73 5.85 12.39
C HIS A 120 5.77 7.02 12.14
N LYS A 121 5.07 7.48 13.19
CA LYS A 121 4.13 8.61 13.09
C LYS A 121 4.85 9.87 12.58
N GLY A 122 4.34 10.42 11.49
CA GLY A 122 4.89 11.63 10.86
C GLY A 122 6.03 11.38 9.87
N ASP A 123 6.62 10.17 9.84
CA ASP A 123 7.62 9.79 8.84
C ASP A 123 6.95 9.20 7.59
N ASN A 124 6.14 10.03 6.93
CA ASN A 124 5.35 9.65 5.77
C ASN A 124 5.75 10.45 4.53
N TRP A 125 5.62 9.79 3.39
CA TRP A 125 5.84 10.33 2.06
C TRP A 125 4.49 10.63 1.41
N LEU A 126 4.32 11.85 0.92
CA LEU A 126 3.08 12.31 0.31
C LEU A 126 3.33 12.82 -1.11
N SER A 127 2.45 12.50 -2.04
CA SER A 127 2.46 13.06 -3.39
C SER A 127 1.03 13.35 -3.85
N ASP A 128 0.79 14.56 -4.36
CA ASP A 128 -0.48 14.95 -4.98
C ASP A 128 -0.46 14.80 -6.51
N SER A 129 0.66 14.31 -7.07
CA SER A 129 0.87 14.13 -8.51
C SER A 129 1.49 12.76 -8.77
N VAL A 130 0.63 11.76 -8.95
CA VAL A 130 1.03 10.39 -9.24
C VAL A 130 0.61 10.04 -10.66
N ASP A 131 1.55 9.51 -11.43
CA ASP A 131 1.26 8.92 -12.73
C ASP A 131 0.99 7.43 -12.56
N VAL A 132 -0.14 6.97 -13.08
CA VAL A 132 -0.58 5.57 -12.98
C VAL A 132 -0.98 5.07 -14.36
N GLU A 133 -0.20 4.13 -14.88
CA GLU A 133 -0.51 3.45 -16.12
C GLU A 133 -1.17 2.10 -15.82
N LEU A 134 -2.24 1.80 -16.56
CA LEU A 134 -2.95 0.53 -16.51
C LEU A 134 -2.85 -0.15 -17.87
N HIS A 135 -2.23 -1.33 -17.90
CA HIS A 135 -2.12 -2.14 -19.10
C HIS A 135 -2.75 -3.51 -18.88
N GLN A 136 -3.55 -3.98 -19.84
CA GLN A 136 -4.07 -5.34 -19.84
C GLN A 136 -3.13 -6.20 -20.69
N PRO A 137 -2.33 -7.11 -20.10
CA PRO A 137 -1.31 -7.85 -20.86
C PRO A 137 -1.92 -8.77 -21.93
N HIS A 138 -3.11 -9.31 -21.66
CA HIS A 138 -3.84 -10.21 -22.56
C HIS A 138 -5.34 -9.97 -22.47
N GLU A 139 -6.05 -9.97 -23.61
CA GLU A 139 -7.50 -9.74 -23.69
C GLU A 139 -8.34 -10.70 -22.81
N ARG A 140 -7.80 -11.89 -22.51
CA ARG A 140 -8.45 -12.92 -21.69
C ARG A 140 -7.98 -12.96 -20.24
N ASP A 141 -6.93 -12.20 -19.89
CA ASP A 141 -6.47 -12.08 -18.52
C ASP A 141 -7.27 -10.99 -17.82
N ASN A 142 -7.80 -11.31 -16.64
CA ASN A 142 -8.54 -10.35 -15.81
C ASN A 142 -7.62 -9.53 -14.90
N ARG A 143 -6.31 -9.77 -14.98
CA ARG A 143 -5.28 -9.01 -14.28
C ARG A 143 -4.82 -7.84 -15.12
N MET A 144 -4.64 -6.71 -14.45
CA MET A 144 -4.00 -5.53 -15.01
C MET A 144 -2.56 -5.47 -14.51
N GLU A 145 -1.65 -5.16 -15.42
CA GLU A 145 -0.36 -4.61 -15.06
C GLU A 145 -0.55 -3.14 -14.68
N VAL A 146 -0.01 -2.79 -13.52
CA VAL A 146 -0.05 -1.45 -12.95
C VAL A 146 1.37 -0.94 -12.88
N LYS A 147 1.62 0.23 -13.47
CA LYS A 147 2.88 0.96 -13.30
C LYS A 147 2.58 2.30 -12.64
N VAL A 148 3.39 2.65 -11.66
CA VAL A 148 3.23 3.89 -10.90
C VAL A 148 4.56 4.62 -10.85
N THR A 149 4.52 5.91 -11.19
CA THR A 149 5.63 6.83 -11.02
C THR A 149 5.17 8.01 -10.17
N ALA A 150 5.91 8.34 -9.12
CA ALA A 150 5.64 9.51 -8.29
C ALA A 150 6.93 10.06 -7.68
N VAL A 151 6.89 11.34 -7.30
CA VAL A 151 7.84 11.95 -6.38
C VAL A 151 7.07 12.32 -5.12
N GLY A 152 7.44 11.71 -3.99
CA GLY A 152 6.85 11.98 -2.69
C GLY A 152 7.75 12.86 -1.85
N TRP A 153 7.14 13.83 -1.16
CA TRP A 153 7.81 14.70 -0.20
C TRP A 153 7.60 14.18 1.23
N ASN A 154 8.67 14.18 2.03
CA ASN A 154 8.61 13.87 3.46
C ASN A 154 8.85 15.14 4.28
N SER A 155 7.84 15.55 5.04
CA SER A 155 7.87 16.80 5.79
C SER A 155 8.73 16.77 7.04
N TYR A 156 8.95 15.59 7.63
CA TYR A 156 9.81 15.42 8.80
C TYR A 156 11.28 15.46 8.39
N ARG A 157 11.61 14.74 7.31
CA ARG A 157 12.97 14.62 6.79
C ARG A 157 13.40 15.80 5.90
N LYS A 158 12.43 16.56 5.37
CA LYS A 158 12.64 17.65 4.41
C LYS A 158 13.33 17.17 3.13
N GLU A 159 12.92 16.02 2.62
CA GLU A 159 13.51 15.40 1.43
C GLU A 159 12.45 14.83 0.48
N ASP A 160 12.83 14.75 -0.80
CA ASP A 160 12.05 14.11 -1.86
C ASP A 160 12.52 12.66 -2.09
N ARG A 161 11.59 11.77 -2.45
CA ARG A 161 11.87 10.40 -2.84
C ARG A 161 11.04 10.00 -4.05
N SER A 162 11.69 9.41 -5.05
CA SER A 162 11.00 8.79 -6.18
C SER A 162 10.42 7.42 -5.81
N PHE A 163 9.21 7.15 -6.30
CA PHE A 163 8.53 5.87 -6.22
C PHE A 163 8.33 5.34 -7.63
N TYR A 164 8.81 4.11 -7.85
CA TYR A 164 8.61 3.35 -9.08
C TYR A 164 8.05 1.98 -8.70
N LEU A 165 6.78 1.75 -9.00
CA LEU A 165 6.10 0.49 -8.68
C LEU A 165 5.65 -0.16 -9.97
N GLN A 166 5.83 -1.48 -10.07
CA GLN A 166 5.32 -2.28 -11.18
C GLN A 166 4.85 -3.61 -10.62
N PHE A 167 3.55 -3.89 -10.77
CA PHE A 167 2.96 -5.13 -10.26
C PHE A 167 1.70 -5.48 -11.04
N THR A 168 1.29 -6.75 -10.95
CA THR A 168 0.05 -7.23 -11.56
C THR A 168 -0.99 -7.51 -10.49
N CYS A 169 -2.22 -7.07 -10.70
CA CYS A 169 -3.32 -7.31 -9.78
C CYS A 169 -4.64 -7.50 -10.51
N GLN A 170 -5.55 -8.24 -9.89
CA GLN A 170 -6.92 -8.35 -10.38
C GLN A 170 -7.73 -7.16 -9.86
N LEU A 171 -8.38 -6.43 -10.77
CA LEU A 171 -9.28 -5.34 -10.38
C LEU A 171 -10.53 -5.93 -9.73
N LYS A 172 -10.83 -5.48 -8.51
CA LYS A 172 -12.01 -5.92 -7.75
C LYS A 172 -12.94 -4.73 -7.51
N GLU A 173 -14.17 -4.83 -7.96
CA GLU A 173 -15.17 -3.80 -7.65
C GLU A 173 -15.70 -4.00 -6.22
N ILE A 174 -15.65 -2.93 -5.41
CA ILE A 174 -16.16 -2.90 -4.04
C ILE A 174 -16.96 -1.60 -3.85
N PRO A 175 -18.23 -1.66 -3.42
CA PRO A 175 -19.01 -0.45 -3.14
C PRO A 175 -18.49 0.26 -1.88
N VAL A 176 -18.66 1.58 -1.83
CA VAL A 176 -18.14 2.45 -0.75
C VAL A 176 -18.46 1.91 0.65
N GLU A 177 -19.66 1.40 0.88
CA GLU A 177 -20.15 0.93 2.18
C GLU A 177 -19.47 -0.35 2.67
N LYS A 178 -18.72 -1.04 1.80
CA LYS A 178 -18.00 -2.27 2.12
C LYS A 178 -16.49 -2.08 2.21
N LEU A 179 -15.99 -0.86 2.07
CA LEU A 179 -14.58 -0.56 2.23
C LEU A 179 -14.17 -0.71 3.69
N SER A 180 -13.08 -1.43 3.94
CA SER A 180 -12.43 -1.42 5.26
C SER A 180 -11.73 -0.07 5.49
N ALA A 181 -11.38 0.25 6.74
CA ALA A 181 -10.57 1.45 7.03
C ALA A 181 -9.20 1.45 6.32
N TRP A 182 -8.56 0.29 6.14
CA TRP A 182 -7.35 0.17 5.32
C TRP A 182 -7.57 0.68 3.88
N GLN A 183 -8.73 0.37 3.32
CA GLN A 183 -9.13 0.78 1.97
C GLN A 183 -9.65 2.22 1.92
N GLY A 184 -9.87 2.87 3.06
CA GLY A 184 -10.35 4.25 3.18
C GLY A 184 -11.82 4.38 3.61
N GLY A 185 -12.44 3.30 4.08
CA GLY A 185 -13.79 3.28 4.64
C GLY A 185 -13.92 3.96 6.01
N ASN A 186 -15.15 3.98 6.54
CA ASN A 186 -15.50 4.60 7.82
C ASN A 186 -15.38 3.60 8.99
N ASP A 187 -14.16 3.20 9.35
CA ASP A 187 -13.89 2.46 10.59
C ASP A 187 -12.80 3.17 11.41
N ASP A 188 -12.60 2.77 12.67
CA ASP A 188 -11.62 3.37 13.58
C ASP A 188 -10.22 3.44 12.94
N LEU A 189 -9.82 4.67 12.59
CA LEU A 189 -8.58 5.02 11.88
C LEU A 189 -7.32 4.46 12.57
N TRP A 190 -7.39 4.22 13.88
CA TRP A 190 -6.29 3.69 14.69
C TRP A 190 -6.15 2.16 14.65
N GLY A 191 -7.23 1.43 14.38
CA GLY A 191 -7.28 -0.04 14.53
C GLY A 191 -6.88 -0.82 13.28
N SER A 192 -6.68 -0.16 12.13
CA SER A 192 -6.62 -0.85 10.83
C SER A 192 -5.70 -0.16 9.82
N PHE A 193 -4.41 -0.11 10.17
CA PHE A 193 -3.33 0.35 9.29
C PHE A 193 -2.93 -0.65 8.19
N GLY A 194 -3.43 -1.88 8.25
CA GLY A 194 -3.14 -2.94 7.28
C GLY A 194 -4.39 -3.73 6.90
N PRO A 195 -4.29 -4.62 5.90
CA PRO A 195 -5.42 -5.41 5.44
C PRO A 195 -5.99 -6.27 6.57
N THR A 196 -7.32 -6.31 6.68
CA THR A 196 -8.02 -7.26 7.54
C THR A 196 -7.83 -8.67 6.95
N ARG A 197 -7.23 -9.58 7.74
CA ARG A 197 -7.03 -10.99 7.35
C ARG A 197 -8.35 -11.72 7.09
#